data_AF-A0A0S8E2W0-F1
#
_entry.id   AF-A0A0S8E2W0-F1
#
_cell.length_a   1.000
_cell.length_b   1.000
_cell.length_c   1.000
_cell.angle_alpha   90.00
_cell.angle_beta   90.00
_cell.angle_gamma   90.00
#
_symmetry.space_group_name_H-M   'P 1'
#
loop_
_entity.id
_entity.type
_entity.pdbx_description
1 polymer ?
#
loop_
_entity_poly.entity_id
_entity_poly.type
_entity_poly.pdbx_seq_one_letter_code
_entity_poly.pdbx_strand_id
1 'polypeptide(L)'
;MMRFASITLIVFLLYGCGKAKPVSSGPTDKIIATVNGEPIYAKELKLALALRVKDDPSFKVTANTFKEQIDIMVNERLLLQGAEKNKSDIKIYTEFFNLQ
;
A
#
# COMPACT_ATOMS: atom_id res chain seq x y z
N MET A 1 39.44 -21.18 -38.23
CA MET A 1 38.25 -21.58 -37.46
C MET A 1 38.26 -20.80 -36.16
N MET A 2 37.27 -19.93 -35.90
CA MET A 2 36.86 -19.42 -34.57
C MET A 2 35.95 -18.19 -34.78
N ARG A 3 34.65 -18.42 -34.93
CA ARG A 3 33.59 -17.38 -34.97
C ARG A 3 32.36 -17.87 -34.19
N PHE A 4 32.51 -18.23 -32.92
CA PHE A 4 31.38 -18.71 -32.11
C PHE A 4 31.46 -18.33 -30.62
N ALA A 5 32.19 -17.26 -30.25
CA ALA A 5 32.38 -16.89 -28.85
C ALA A 5 31.42 -15.81 -28.31
N SER A 6 30.49 -15.29 -29.12
CA SER A 6 29.69 -14.10 -28.75
C SER A 6 28.19 -14.34 -28.51
N ILE A 7 27.70 -15.58 -28.61
CA ILE A 7 26.25 -15.86 -28.54
C ILE A 7 25.80 -16.29 -27.12
N THR A 8 26.71 -16.74 -26.26
CA THR A 8 26.37 -17.30 -24.94
C THR A 8 26.03 -16.27 -23.85
N LEU A 9 26.28 -14.97 -24.07
CA LEU A 9 26.02 -13.93 -23.06
C LEU A 9 24.57 -13.39 -23.09
N ILE A 10 23.85 -13.53 -24.21
CA ILE A 10 22.52 -12.93 -24.38
C ILE A 10 21.41 -13.80 -23.75
N VAL A 11 21.66 -15.09 -23.54
CA VAL A 11 20.64 -16.03 -23.02
C VAL A 11 20.37 -15.84 -21.51
N PHE A 12 21.29 -15.22 -20.76
CA PHE A 12 21.12 -15.00 -19.32
C PHE A 12 20.23 -13.80 -18.96
N LEU A 13 19.98 -12.87 -19.89
CA LEU A 13 19.18 -11.66 -19.61
C LEU A 13 17.66 -11.87 -19.74
N LEU A 14 17.20 -12.98 -20.31
CA LEU A 14 15.76 -13.26 -20.49
C LEU A 14 15.12 -14.10 -19.38
N TYR A 15 15.90 -14.61 -18.43
CA TYR A 15 15.39 -15.39 -17.28
C TYR A 15 15.15 -14.58 -16.01
N GLY A 16 15.18 -13.24 -16.12
CA GLY A 16 14.93 -12.31 -15.02
C GLY A 16 13.51 -11.76 -14.96
N CYS A 17 12.50 -12.40 -15.55
CA CYS A 17 11.10 -12.03 -15.31
C CYS A 17 10.61 -12.68 -14.00
N GLY A 18 11.16 -12.20 -12.89
CA GLY A 18 10.66 -12.52 -11.56
C GLY A 18 9.25 -11.98 -11.44
N LYS A 19 8.24 -12.84 -11.62
CA LYS A 19 6.91 -12.54 -11.10
C LYS A 19 7.10 -12.28 -9.60
N ALA A 20 6.99 -11.02 -9.21
CA ALA A 20 6.92 -10.64 -7.81
C ALA A 20 5.81 -11.49 -7.20
N LYS A 21 6.21 -12.48 -6.38
CA LYS A 21 5.25 -13.23 -5.58
C LYS A 21 4.49 -12.18 -4.78
N PRO A 22 3.14 -12.19 -4.75
CA PRO A 22 2.41 -11.33 -3.84
C PRO A 22 3.02 -11.57 -2.46
N VAL A 23 3.33 -10.48 -1.75
CA VAL A 23 3.86 -10.50 -0.40
C VAL A 23 2.83 -11.23 0.47
N SER A 24 2.96 -12.55 0.55
CA SER A 24 2.17 -13.42 1.41
C SER A 24 2.74 -13.26 2.80
N SER A 25 2.32 -12.19 3.46
CA SER A 25 2.68 -11.88 4.85
C SER A 25 1.94 -12.81 5.80
N GLY A 26 2.57 -13.91 6.21
CA GLY A 26 2.28 -14.63 7.45
C GLY A 26 0.84 -15.16 7.63
N PRO A 27 0.50 -15.72 8.80
CA PRO A 27 -0.72 -16.48 9.00
C PRO A 27 -1.95 -15.56 8.94
N THR A 28 -2.71 -15.66 7.84
CA THR A 28 -4.07 -15.12 7.66
C THR A 28 -4.28 -13.72 8.24
N ASP A 29 -3.66 -12.71 7.63
CA ASP A 29 -4.11 -11.34 7.81
C ASP A 29 -5.60 -11.25 7.40
N LYS A 30 -6.47 -11.13 8.40
CA LYS A 30 -7.93 -11.09 8.19
C LYS A 30 -8.27 -9.89 7.30
N ILE A 31 -8.81 -10.16 6.11
CA ILE A 31 -9.37 -9.14 5.23
C ILE A 31 -10.70 -8.67 5.84
N ILE A 32 -10.86 -7.35 5.96
CA ILE A 32 -12.05 -6.73 6.57
C ILE A 32 -12.91 -6.00 5.54
N ALA A 33 -12.31 -5.58 4.42
CA ALA A 33 -12.98 -4.95 3.29
C ALA A 33 -12.15 -5.12 2.02
N THR A 34 -12.75 -4.91 0.86
CA THR A 34 -12.06 -4.86 -0.44
C THR A 34 -12.53 -3.63 -1.22
N VAL A 35 -11.60 -2.94 -1.89
CA VAL A 35 -11.88 -1.77 -2.72
C VAL A 35 -11.33 -2.03 -4.12
N ASN A 36 -12.22 -2.22 -5.10
CA ASN A 36 -11.84 -2.58 -6.48
C ASN A 36 -10.88 -3.79 -6.58
N GLY A 37 -11.05 -4.77 -5.70
CA GLY A 37 -10.21 -5.98 -5.65
C GLY A 37 -8.94 -5.84 -4.79
N GLU A 38 -8.64 -4.64 -4.30
CA GLU A 38 -7.55 -4.41 -3.34
C GLU A 38 -8.02 -4.71 -1.90
N PRO A 39 -7.34 -5.61 -1.15
CA PRO A 39 -7.74 -5.97 0.19
C PRO A 39 -7.34 -4.90 1.22
N ILE A 40 -8.26 -4.58 2.13
CA ILE A 40 -7.98 -3.85 3.36
C ILE A 40 -7.87 -4.87 4.50
N TYR A 41 -6.72 -4.89 5.16
CA TYR A 41 -6.40 -5.86 6.20
C TYR A 41 -6.72 -5.32 7.60
N ALA A 42 -7.13 -6.21 8.52
CA ALA A 42 -7.40 -5.87 9.91
C ALA A 42 -6.19 -5.23 10.62
N LYS A 43 -4.96 -5.60 10.23
CA LYS A 43 -3.73 -5.02 10.77
C LYS A 43 -3.60 -3.52 10.45
N GLU A 44 -4.00 -3.11 9.26
CA GLU A 44 -3.94 -1.70 8.81
C GLU A 44 -4.91 -0.86 9.63
N LEU A 45 -6.12 -1.38 9.84
CA LEU A 45 -7.13 -0.74 10.68
C LEU A 45 -6.67 -0.60 12.13
N LYS A 46 -6.10 -1.66 12.71
CA LYS A 46 -5.54 -1.62 14.07
C LYS A 46 -4.43 -0.58 14.19
N LEU A 47 -3.54 -0.52 13.20
CA LEU A 47 -2.44 0.44 13.17
C LEU A 47 -2.96 1.87 13.07
N ALA A 48 -3.93 2.14 12.18
CA ALA A 48 -4.54 3.46 12.04
C ALA A 48 -5.21 3.93 13.34
N LEU A 49 -5.95 3.05 14.01
CA LEU A 49 -6.56 3.36 15.31
C LEU A 49 -5.50 3.57 16.40
N ALA A 50 -4.43 2.77 16.42
CA ALA A 50 -3.35 2.93 17.38
C ALA A 50 -2.60 4.27 17.20
N LEU A 51 -2.42 4.74 15.97
CA LEU A 51 -1.87 6.06 15.70
C LEU A 51 -2.80 7.17 16.21
N ARG A 52 -4.11 7.05 15.98
CA ARG A 52 -5.08 8.02 16.54
C ARG A 52 -5.07 8.08 18.07
N VAL A 53 -5.00 6.93 18.74
CA VAL A 53 -4.88 6.87 20.21
C VAL A 53 -3.57 7.50 20.69
N LYS A 54 -2.48 7.33 19.92
CA LYS A 54 -1.19 7.93 20.24
C LYS A 54 -1.24 9.46 20.13
N ASP A 55 -1.93 9.98 19.12
CA ASP A 55 -2.06 11.42 18.87
C ASP A 55 -3.08 12.08 19.82
N ASP A 56 -4.15 11.37 20.17
CA ASP A 56 -5.15 11.79 21.16
C ASP A 56 -5.38 10.67 22.20
N PRO A 57 -4.71 10.75 23.37
CA PRO A 57 -4.87 9.76 24.45
C PRO A 57 -6.29 9.69 25.04
N SER A 58 -7.14 10.68 24.80
CA SER A 58 -8.54 10.68 25.23
C SER A 58 -9.46 9.91 24.28
N PHE A 59 -8.95 9.56 23.09
CA PHE A 59 -9.68 8.83 22.07
C PHE A 59 -10.08 7.43 22.54
N LYS A 60 -11.37 7.11 22.40
CA LYS A 60 -11.92 5.81 22.77
C LYS A 60 -12.24 4.99 21.51
N VAL A 61 -11.63 3.82 21.42
CA VAL A 61 -11.97 2.85 20.36
C VAL A 61 -13.33 2.23 20.68
N THR A 62 -14.33 2.60 19.89
CA THR A 62 -15.70 2.07 19.92
C THR A 62 -16.07 1.44 18.56
N ALA A 63 -17.21 0.74 18.49
CA ALA A 63 -17.71 0.18 17.23
C ALA A 63 -17.95 1.26 16.17
N ASN A 64 -18.41 2.45 16.58
CA ASN A 64 -18.64 3.58 15.68
C ASN A 64 -17.33 4.09 15.09
N THR A 65 -16.30 4.31 15.93
CA THR A 65 -14.99 4.74 15.45
C THR A 65 -14.32 3.70 14.54
N PHE A 66 -14.63 2.42 14.75
CA PHE A 66 -14.17 1.33 13.88
C PHE A 66 -14.76 1.47 12.47
N LYS A 67 -16.08 1.70 12.39
CA LYS A 67 -16.77 1.92 11.12
C LYS A 67 -16.26 3.18 10.42
N GLU A 68 -16.17 4.29 11.15
CA GLU A 68 -15.64 5.56 10.63
C GLU A 68 -14.22 5.39 10.06
N GLN A 69 -13.36 4.66 10.78
CA GLN A 69 -12.00 4.42 10.30
C GLN A 69 -11.97 3.56 9.03
N ILE A 70 -12.85 2.57 8.91
CA ILE A 70 -12.98 1.77 7.67
C ILE A 70 -13.45 2.66 6.52
N ASP A 71 -14.48 3.48 6.74
CA ASP A 71 -15.01 4.39 5.71
C ASP A 71 -13.94 5.37 5.21
N ILE A 72 -13.12 5.89 6.12
CA ILE A 72 -11.98 6.75 5.78
C ILE A 72 -10.96 5.99 4.92
N MET A 73 -10.56 4.79 5.33
CA MET A 73 -9.61 3.97 4.57
C MET A 73 -10.14 3.61 3.18
N VAL A 74 -11.43 3.31 3.06
CA VAL A 74 -12.07 3.03 1.76
C VAL A 74 -12.02 4.27 0.86
N ASN A 75 -12.38 5.44 1.40
CA ASN A 75 -12.35 6.69 0.65
C ASN A 75 -10.92 7.06 0.22
N GLU A 76 -9.93 6.91 1.10
CA GLU A 76 -8.52 7.13 0.77
C GLU A 76 -8.07 6.23 -0.38
N ARG A 77 -8.40 4.93 -0.35
CA ARG A 77 -8.07 4.00 -1.44
C ARG A 77 -8.74 4.40 -2.75
N LEU A 78 -10.02 4.79 -2.73
CA LEU A 78 -10.72 5.27 -3.92
C LEU A 78 -10.10 6.54 -4.49
N LEU A 79 -9.70 7.48 -3.63
CA LEU A 79 -9.02 8.72 -4.03
C LEU A 79 -7.66 8.41 -4.67
N LEU A 80 -6.88 7.51 -4.07
CA LEU A 80 -5.58 7.10 -4.60
C LEU A 80 -5.71 6.41 -5.95
N GLN A 81 -6.64 5.46 -6.09
CA GLN A 81 -6.91 4.79 -7.37
C GLN A 81 -7.43 5.77 -8.43
N GLY A 82 -8.24 6.76 -8.02
CA GLY A 82 -8.69 7.84 -8.89
C GLY A 82 -7.53 8.74 -9.36
N ALA A 83 -6.62 9.11 -8.46
CA ALA A 83 -5.43 9.90 -8.77
C ALA A 83 -4.49 9.14 -9.73
N GLU A 84 -4.29 7.84 -9.51
CA GLU A 84 -3.51 6.97 -10.39
C GLU A 84 -4.12 6.90 -11.79
N LYS A 85 -5.44 6.68 -11.87
CA LYS A 85 -6.17 6.67 -13.15
C LYS A 85 -6.03 7.99 -13.91
N ASN A 86 -5.97 9.11 -13.20
CA ASN A 86 -5.84 10.45 -13.78
C ASN A 86 -4.38 10.90 -13.95
N LYS A 87 -3.37 10.04 -13.66
CA LYS A 87 -1.94 10.38 -13.65
C LYS A 87 -1.64 11.68 -12.89
N SER A 88 -2.41 11.93 -11.83
CA SER A 88 -2.27 13.12 -11.01
C SER A 88 -1.17 12.86 -10.01
N ASP A 89 0.05 13.26 -10.33
CA ASP A 89 1.17 13.21 -9.39
C ASP A 89 0.85 14.09 -8.18
N ILE A 90 0.61 13.48 -7.03
CA ILE A 90 0.43 14.19 -5.77
C ILE A 90 1.80 14.72 -5.35
N LYS A 91 2.08 15.99 -5.64
CA LYS A 91 3.25 16.70 -5.13
C LYS A 91 2.97 17.19 -3.71
N ILE A 92 3.52 16.49 -2.70
CA ILE A 92 3.46 16.94 -1.31
C ILE A 92 4.58 17.97 -1.10
N TYR A 93 4.21 19.24 -0.95
CA TYR A 93 5.15 20.29 -0.56
C TYR A 93 5.28 20.28 0.96
N THR A 94 6.43 19.84 1.47
CA THR A 94 6.74 19.71 2.90
C THR A 94 6.94 21.04 3.65
N GLU A 95 6.76 22.18 2.98
CA GLU A 95 6.99 23.51 3.54
C GLU A 95 6.01 23.89 4.67
N PHE A 96 4.90 23.16 4.82
CA PHE A 96 3.89 23.42 5.88
C PHE A 96 4.22 22.82 7.25
N PHE A 97 5.28 22.01 7.39
CA PHE A 97 5.67 21.40 8.68
C PHE A 97 6.62 22.26 9.53
N ASN A 98 6.94 23.49 9.09
CA ASN A 98 7.87 24.41 9.75
C ASN A 98 7.21 25.67 10.34
N LEU A 99 5.95 25.58 10.77
CA LEU A 99 5.35 26.58 11.65
C LEU A 99 5.33 26.02 13.08
N GLN A 100 6.41 26.31 13.80
CA GLN A 100 6.50 26.24 15.27
C GLN A 100 5.51 27.20 15.91
#